data_AF-A0A3S2AH81-F1
#
_entry.id   AF-A0A3S2AH81-F1
#
_cell.length_a   1.000
_cell.length_b   1.000
_cell.length_c   1.000
_cell.angle_alpha   90.00
_cell.angle_beta   90.00
_cell.angle_gamma   90.00
#
_symmetry.space_group_name_H-M   'P 1'
#
loop_
_entity.id
_entity.type
_entity.pdbx_description
1 polymer ?
#
loop_
_entity_poly.entity_id
_entity_poly.type
_entity_poly.pdbx_seq_one_letter_code
_entity_poly.pdbx_strand_id
1 'polypeptide(L)'
;MIEILTAGLPNTVQDLGRPGHLALGVSHGGAMDRQALAIANLMLGNDPSAAGIEVALHPFRLRVHIDTAVAVTGADCAVSVGDRPCPPWWATTIRAGETLVLEAPRIGARSY
;
A
#
# COMPACT_ATOMS: atom_id res chain seq x y z
N MET A 1 11.43 2.71 9.67
CA MET A 1 11.70 1.31 9.27
C MET A 1 10.39 0.53 9.38
N ILE A 2 10.02 -0.22 8.35
CA ILE A 2 8.76 -1.00 8.25
C ILE A 2 9.11 -2.49 8.36
N GLU A 3 8.40 -3.21 9.23
CA GLU A 3 8.49 -4.66 9.41
C GLU A 3 7.22 -5.32 8.87
N ILE A 4 7.36 -6.27 7.96
CA ILE A 4 6.23 -7.04 7.42
C ILE A 4 5.97 -8.24 8.34
N LEU A 5 4.83 -8.25 9.01
CA LEU A 5 4.44 -9.31 9.95
C LEU A 5 3.71 -10.45 9.25
N THR A 6 2.93 -10.14 8.21
CA THR A 6 2.19 -11.13 7.44
C THR A 6 2.11 -10.67 6.00
N ALA A 7 2.66 -11.48 5.10
CA ALA A 7 2.52 -11.32 3.67
C ALA A 7 2.42 -12.70 3.04
N GLY A 8 1.55 -12.83 2.04
CA GLY A 8 1.61 -13.94 1.10
C GLY A 8 2.11 -13.47 -0.26
N LEU A 9 2.52 -14.43 -1.09
CA LEU A 9 2.71 -14.15 -2.51
C LEU A 9 1.32 -13.83 -3.09
N PRO A 10 1.09 -12.65 -3.74
CA PRO A 10 2.06 -11.80 -4.44
C PRO A 10 2.10 -10.31 -3.99
N ASN A 11 2.27 -10.02 -2.70
CA ASN A 11 2.45 -8.63 -2.25
C ASN A 11 3.82 -8.07 -2.69
N THR A 12 3.85 -6.87 -3.27
CA THR A 12 5.07 -6.33 -3.92
C THR A 12 5.24 -4.84 -3.65
N VAL A 13 6.48 -4.35 -3.77
CA VAL A 13 6.74 -2.91 -3.86
C VAL A 13 6.50 -2.48 -5.31
N GLN A 14 5.67 -1.46 -5.50
CA GLN A 14 5.30 -0.94 -6.81
C GLN A 14 5.43 0.58 -6.86
N ASP A 15 5.91 1.09 -7.99
CA ASP A 15 5.90 2.49 -8.39
C ASP A 15 5.03 2.63 -9.67
N LEU A 16 5.20 3.71 -10.45
CA LEU A 16 4.52 3.86 -11.75
C LEU A 16 5.20 3.11 -12.90
N GLY A 17 6.25 2.35 -12.62
CA GLY A 17 6.96 1.50 -13.56
C GLY A 17 8.13 2.19 -14.26
N ARG A 18 8.60 1.55 -15.33
CA ARG A 18 9.80 1.88 -16.09
C ARG A 18 9.52 1.99 -17.60
N PRO A 19 8.81 3.04 -18.05
CA PRO A 19 8.50 3.22 -19.46
C PRO A 19 9.77 3.40 -20.32
N GLY A 20 9.64 3.21 -21.64
CA GLY A 20 10.72 3.46 -22.60
C GLY A 20 11.69 2.29 -22.83
N HIS A 21 11.55 1.19 -22.10
CA HIS A 21 12.48 0.04 -22.17
C HIS A 21 11.91 -1.19 -22.90
N LEU A 22 10.72 -1.08 -23.50
CA LEU A 22 10.08 -2.18 -24.23
C LEU A 22 10.91 -2.68 -25.41
N ALA A 23 11.63 -1.79 -26.11
CA ALA A 23 12.51 -2.17 -27.21
C ALA A 23 13.67 -3.09 -26.76
N LEU A 24 13.96 -3.11 -25.45
CA LEU A 24 14.96 -3.98 -24.82
C LEU A 24 14.33 -5.23 -24.18
N GLY A 25 13.03 -5.47 -24.38
CA GLY A 25 12.30 -6.59 -23.80
C GLY A 25 11.90 -6.41 -22.33
N VAL A 26 12.06 -5.20 -21.77
CA VAL A 26 11.69 -4.91 -20.37
C VAL A 26 10.27 -4.36 -20.32
N SER A 27 9.38 -5.06 -19.62
CA SER A 27 8.00 -4.61 -19.44
C SER A 27 7.92 -3.33 -18.60
N HIS A 28 6.86 -2.54 -18.81
CA HIS A 28 6.62 -1.32 -18.06
C HIS A 28 6.55 -1.57 -16.54
N GLY A 29 5.94 -2.67 -16.11
CA GLY A 29 5.69 -2.94 -14.69
C GLY A 29 4.88 -1.84 -14.01
N GLY A 30 5.14 -1.68 -12.70
CA GLY A 30 4.45 -0.73 -11.83
C GLY A 30 3.15 -1.28 -11.26
N ALA A 31 2.51 -0.46 -10.44
CA ALA A 31 1.23 -0.77 -9.81
C ALA A 31 0.16 -1.15 -10.85
N MET A 32 -0.65 -2.15 -10.53
CA MET A 32 -1.80 -2.55 -11.33
C MET A 32 -2.86 -1.45 -11.38
N ASP A 33 -3.17 -0.83 -10.23
CA ASP A 33 -3.98 0.38 -10.11
C ASP A 33 -3.08 1.57 -9.77
N ARG A 34 -2.61 2.23 -10.84
CA ARG A 34 -1.74 3.40 -10.74
C ARG A 34 -2.42 4.59 -10.09
N GLN A 35 -3.75 4.71 -10.20
CA GLN A 35 -4.49 5.84 -9.65
C GLN A 35 -4.61 5.71 -8.13
N ALA A 36 -4.92 4.51 -7.63
CA ALA A 36 -4.93 4.25 -6.19
C ALA A 36 -3.56 4.55 -5.55
N LEU A 37 -2.47 4.00 -6.12
CA LEU A 37 -1.11 4.28 -5.64
C LEU A 37 -0.80 5.79 -5.63
N ALA A 38 -1.08 6.48 -6.74
CA ALA A 38 -0.81 7.92 -6.85
C ALA A 38 -1.61 8.74 -5.83
N ILE A 39 -2.88 8.38 -5.59
CA ILE A 39 -3.73 9.05 -4.61
C ILE A 39 -3.23 8.81 -3.18
N ALA A 40 -2.79 7.58 -2.84
CA ALA A 40 -2.19 7.29 -1.54
C ALA A 40 -0.95 8.17 -1.29
N ASN A 41 -0.08 8.29 -2.30
CA ASN A 41 1.09 9.16 -2.23
C ASN A 41 0.70 10.64 -2.06
N LEU A 42 -0.27 11.13 -2.82
CA LEU A 42 -0.76 12.50 -2.72
C LEU A 42 -1.35 12.81 -1.33
N MET A 43 -2.07 11.86 -0.72
CA MET A 43 -2.60 12.02 0.64
C MET A 43 -1.49 12.23 1.68
N LEU A 44 -0.28 11.71 1.43
CA LEU A 44 0.90 11.88 2.29
C LEU A 44 1.78 13.07 1.88
N GLY A 45 1.46 13.77 0.79
CA GLY A 45 2.28 14.85 0.24
C GLY A 45 3.52 14.36 -0.51
N ASN A 46 3.58 13.07 -0.85
CA ASN A 46 4.67 12.50 -1.65
C ASN A 46 4.51 12.85 -3.14
N ASP A 47 5.57 12.63 -3.92
CA ASP A 47 5.45 12.56 -5.37
C ASP A 47 4.47 11.44 -5.76
N PRO A 48 3.53 11.66 -6.70
CA PRO A 48 2.56 10.65 -7.11
C PRO A 48 3.17 9.34 -7.63
N SER A 49 4.44 9.40 -8.08
CA SER A 49 5.18 8.26 -8.59
C SER A 49 5.98 7.48 -7.55
N ALA A 50 6.01 7.95 -6.30
CA ALA A 50 6.75 7.30 -5.23
C ALA A 50 6.28 5.85 -5.02
N ALA A 51 7.21 4.99 -4.62
CA ALA A 51 6.92 3.58 -4.42
C ALA A 51 6.02 3.37 -3.20
N GLY A 52 5.05 2.46 -3.34
CA GLY A 52 4.17 1.95 -2.29
C GLY A 52 4.12 0.43 -2.29
N ILE A 53 3.32 -0.15 -1.39
CA ILE A 53 3.14 -1.60 -1.31
C ILE A 53 1.83 -1.97 -2.01
N GLU A 54 1.89 -2.71 -3.10
CA GLU A 54 0.71 -3.34 -3.69
C GLU A 54 0.38 -4.60 -2.89
N VAL A 55 -0.75 -4.57 -2.20
CA VAL A 55 -1.30 -5.69 -1.43
C VAL A 55 -2.34 -6.40 -2.27
N ALA A 56 -2.00 -7.59 -2.74
CA ALA A 56 -2.88 -8.47 -3.52
C ALA A 56 -3.40 -9.67 -2.69
N LEU A 57 -2.76 -9.98 -1.57
CA LEU A 57 -3.20 -11.01 -0.64
C LEU A 57 -3.41 -10.43 0.77
N HIS A 58 -4.57 -10.73 1.32
CA HIS A 58 -5.03 -10.31 2.65
C HIS A 58 -5.26 -11.55 3.55
N PRO A 59 -5.17 -11.42 4.89
CA PRO A 59 -4.83 -10.20 5.61
C PRO A 59 -3.36 -9.82 5.44
N PHE A 60 -3.11 -8.52 5.36
CA PHE A 60 -1.75 -7.96 5.32
C PHE A 60 -1.48 -7.17 6.59
N ARG A 61 -0.30 -7.38 7.17
CA ARG A 61 0.07 -6.79 8.47
C ARG A 61 1.48 -6.25 8.42
N LEU A 62 1.64 -4.99 8.83
CA LEU A 62 2.96 -4.38 9.01
C LEU A 62 3.04 -3.67 10.35
N ARG A 63 4.26 -3.60 10.91
CA ARG A 63 4.61 -2.79 12.06
C ARG A 63 5.59 -1.70 11.65
N VAL A 64 5.46 -0.53 12.25
CA VAL A 64 6.43 0.56 12.07
C VAL A 64 7.32 0.68 13.30
N HIS A 65 8.63 0.91 13.12
CA HIS A 65 9.56 1.11 14.24
C HIS A 65 9.80 2.58 14.58
N ILE A 66 9.21 3.48 13.81
CA ILE A 66 9.23 4.94 14.04
C ILE A 66 7.83 5.46 13.74
N ASP A 67 7.46 6.60 14.33
CA ASP A 67 6.22 7.28 13.99
C ASP A 67 6.16 7.54 12.48
N THR A 68 5.11 7.06 11.82
CA THR A 68 5.00 7.01 10.36
C THR A 68 3.59 7.39 9.94
N ALA A 69 3.47 8.32 8.99
CA ALA A 69 2.22 8.58 8.30
C ALA A 69 2.02 7.52 7.20
N VAL A 70 0.84 6.92 7.14
CA VAL A 70 0.46 5.94 6.12
C VAL A 70 -0.89 6.31 5.53
N ALA A 71 -1.09 5.99 4.25
CA ALA A 71 -2.37 6.06 3.57
C ALA A 71 -2.70 4.66 3.03
N VAL A 72 -3.99 4.31 3.03
CA VAL A 72 -4.48 3.06 2.43
C VAL A 72 -5.59 3.37 1.44
N THR A 73 -5.44 2.90 0.20
CA THR A 73 -6.37 3.10 -0.91
C THR A 73 -6.64 1.79 -1.68
N GLY A 74 -7.42 1.85 -2.77
CA GLY A 74 -7.75 0.70 -3.60
C GLY A 74 -8.97 -0.05 -3.09
N ALA A 75 -8.85 -1.37 -2.94
CA ALA A 75 -9.93 -2.28 -2.57
C ALA A 75 -10.57 -1.91 -1.21
N ASP A 76 -11.87 -2.17 -1.11
CA ASP A 76 -12.68 -1.93 0.09
C ASP A 76 -12.37 -2.98 1.18
N CYS A 77 -11.24 -2.77 1.85
CA CYS A 77 -10.75 -3.57 2.96
C CYS A 77 -11.03 -2.88 4.29
N ALA A 78 -11.31 -3.68 5.33
CA ALA A 78 -11.33 -3.15 6.68
C ALA A 78 -9.88 -2.90 7.13
N VAL A 79 -9.58 -1.65 7.48
CA VAL A 79 -8.24 -1.20 7.87
C VAL A 79 -8.27 -0.81 9.34
N SER A 80 -7.27 -1.25 10.11
CA SER A 80 -7.09 -0.81 11.50
C SER A 80 -5.63 -0.57 11.87
N VAL A 81 -5.42 0.30 12.86
CA VAL A 81 -4.13 0.50 13.53
C VAL A 81 -4.29 0.04 14.97
N GLY A 82 -3.72 -1.10 15.31
CA GLY A 82 -4.11 -1.84 16.52
C GLY A 82 -5.63 -2.10 16.50
N ASP A 83 -6.32 -1.68 17.57
CA ASP A 83 -7.78 -1.82 17.71
C ASP A 83 -8.58 -0.65 17.12
N ARG A 84 -7.91 0.33 16.48
CA ARG A 84 -8.55 1.55 15.97
C ARG A 84 -8.90 1.39 14.49
N PRO A 85 -10.20 1.31 14.11
CA PRO A 85 -10.59 1.24 12.71
C PRO A 85 -10.29 2.56 11.99
N CYS A 86 -9.87 2.47 10.72
CA CYS A 86 -9.64 3.60 9.84
C CYS A 86 -10.74 3.64 8.76
N PRO A 87 -11.19 4.84 8.33
CA PRO A 87 -12.05 4.97 7.16
C PRO A 87 -11.38 4.38 5.90
N PRO A 88 -12.16 3.97 4.89
CA PRO A 88 -11.59 3.64 3.59
C PRO A 88 -10.93 4.88 2.97
N TRP A 89 -9.89 4.67 2.16
CA TRP A 89 -9.21 5.76 1.44
C TRP A 89 -8.74 6.88 2.38
N TRP A 90 -7.98 6.50 3.41
CA TRP A 90 -7.65 7.38 4.52
C TRP A 90 -6.16 7.39 4.82
N ALA A 91 -5.67 8.55 5.28
CA ALA A 91 -4.32 8.72 5.80
C ALA A 91 -4.34 8.93 7.31
N THR A 92 -3.44 8.25 8.01
CA THR A 92 -3.31 8.33 9.47
C THR A 92 -1.86 8.23 9.90
N THR A 93 -1.57 8.70 11.11
CA THR A 93 -0.25 8.48 11.74
C THR A 93 -0.31 7.25 12.62
N ILE A 94 0.66 6.36 12.42
CA ILE A 94 0.92 5.17 13.23
C ILE A 94 2.15 5.45 14.08
N ARG A 95 2.07 5.14 15.38
CA ARG A 95 3.19 5.31 16.30
C ARG A 95 4.16 4.14 16.22
N ALA A 96 5.42 4.39 16.59
CA ALA A 96 6.41 3.33 16.71
C ALA A 96 5.89 2.15 17.56
N GLY A 97 5.99 0.94 17.03
CA GLY A 97 5.52 -0.30 17.64
C GLY A 97 4.09 -0.72 17.28
N GLU A 98 3.26 0.19 16.76
CA GLU A 98 1.90 -0.13 16.33
C GLU A 98 1.87 -0.91 15.02
N THR A 99 0.81 -1.68 14.84
CA THR A 99 0.57 -2.55 13.68
C THR A 99 -0.59 -2.03 12.85
N LEU A 100 -0.38 -1.86 11.54
CA LEU A 100 -1.43 -1.68 10.55
C LEU A 100 -1.92 -3.06 10.08
N VAL A 101 -3.23 -3.24 10.00
CA VAL A 101 -3.88 -4.45 9.51
C VAL A 101 -4.84 -4.09 8.38
N LEU A 102 -4.71 -4.78 7.25
CA LEU A 102 -5.67 -4.77 6.15
C LEU A 102 -6.31 -6.16 6.08
N GLU A 103 -7.59 -6.25 6.39
CA GLU A 103 -8.35 -7.50 6.27
C GLU A 103 -8.80 -7.76 4.82
N ALA A 104 -9.32 -8.96 4.56
CA ALA A 104 -9.80 -9.32 3.23
C ALA A 104 -10.85 -8.32 2.71
N PRO A 105 -10.75 -7.86 1.45
CA PRO A 105 -11.65 -6.87 0.92
C PRO A 105 -13.04 -7.46 0.67
N ARG A 106 -14.08 -6.64 0.85
CA ARG A 106 -15.46 -7.00 0.46
C ARG A 106 -15.65 -6.83 -1.05
N ILE A 107 -15.01 -5.82 -1.62
CA ILE A 107 -15.08 -5.46 -3.05
C ILE A 107 -13.68 -5.01 -3.52
N GLY A 108 -13.30 -5.43 -4.73
CA GLY A 108 -11.98 -5.15 -5.30
C GLY A 108 -10.95 -6.23 -4.95
N ALA A 109 -9.70 -6.02 -5.39
CA ALA A 109 -8.66 -7.03 -5.29
C ALA A 109 -7.30 -6.51 -4.76
N ARG A 110 -6.96 -5.24 -4.99
CA ARG A 110 -5.65 -4.68 -4.63
C ARG A 110 -5.79 -3.44 -3.77
N SER A 111 -4.97 -3.36 -2.73
CA SER A 111 -4.84 -2.18 -1.87
C SER A 111 -3.43 -1.61 -2.00
N TYR A 112 -3.29 -0.32 -1.72
CA TYR A 112 -2.02 0.44 -1.81
C TYR A 112 -1.83 1.32 -0.59
#